data_AF-A0A4Q5UAL0-F1
#
_entry.id   AF-A0A4Q5UAL0-F1
#
_cell.length_a   1.000
_cell.length_b   1.000
_cell.length_c   1.000
_cell.angle_alpha   90.00
_cell.angle_beta   90.00
_cell.angle_gamma   90.00
#
_symmetry.space_group_name_H-M   'P 1'
#
loop_
_entity.id
_entity.type
_entity.pdbx_description
1 polymer ?
#
loop_
_entity_poly.entity_id
_entity_poly.type
_entity_poly.pdbx_seq_one_letter_code
_entity_poly.pdbx_strand_id
1 'polypeptide(L)'
;MNSLKRLLGVLWILAGIAVLAILVAGAVKNVDTAGTRDINNPVIWVIIIAIFTPISIGLIIFGFYAIKGEYDRLPTNSAEI
;
A
#
# COMPACT_ATOMS: atom_id res chain seq x y z
N MET A 1 22.20 -13.92 -0.42
CA MET A 1 21.52 -12.77 0.21
C MET A 1 21.36 -11.68 -0.82
N ASN A 2 20.18 -11.52 -1.41
CA ASN A 2 19.97 -10.43 -2.35
C ASN A 2 19.59 -9.18 -1.56
N SER A 3 20.58 -8.42 -1.10
CA SER A 3 20.40 -7.13 -0.41
C SER A 3 19.42 -6.21 -1.15
N LEU A 4 19.37 -6.32 -2.49
CA LEU A 4 18.40 -5.65 -3.34
C LEU A 4 16.94 -6.03 -3.00
N LYS A 5 16.63 -7.32 -2.83
CA LYS A 5 15.27 -7.78 -2.49
C LYS A 5 14.83 -7.25 -1.13
N ARG A 6 15.76 -7.20 -0.18
CA ARG A 6 15.50 -6.66 1.17
C ARG A 6 15.27 -5.15 1.15
N LEU A 7 16.05 -4.40 0.37
CA LEU A 7 15.86 -2.97 0.16
C LEU A 7 14.51 -2.66 -0.48
N LEU A 8 14.12 -3.42 -1.51
CA LEU A 8 12.80 -3.32 -2.12
C LEU A 8 11.70 -3.62 -1.10
N GLY A 9 11.88 -4.60 -0.22
CA GLY A 9 10.94 -4.88 0.86
C GLY A 9 10.68 -3.68 1.77
N VAL A 10 11.74 -2.99 2.20
CA VAL A 10 11.62 -1.74 3.00
C VAL A 10 10.88 -0.66 2.21
N LEU A 11 11.22 -0.48 0.93
CA LEU A 11 10.56 0.49 0.06
C LEU A 11 9.06 0.25 -0.03
N TRP A 12 8.63 -1.01 -0.19
CA TRP A 12 7.20 -1.36 -0.30
C TRP A 12 6.43 -1.14 1.00
N ILE A 13 7.03 -1.41 2.16
CA ILE A 13 6.42 -1.09 3.46
C ILE A 13 6.22 0.41 3.60
N LEU A 14 7.26 1.21 3.33
CA LEU A 14 7.19 2.66 3.44
C LEU A 14 6.16 3.24 2.46
N ALA A 15 6.12 2.72 1.23
CA ALA A 15 5.12 3.12 0.23
C ALA A 15 3.70 2.81 0.70
N GLY A 16 3.43 1.62 1.23
CA GLY A 16 2.11 1.25 1.75
C GLY A 16 1.65 2.15 2.90
N ILE A 17 2.53 2.44 3.85
CA ILE A 17 2.24 3.37 4.95
C ILE A 17 2.00 4.79 4.43
N ALA A 18 2.84 5.26 3.50
CA ALA A 18 2.72 6.60 2.92
C ALA A 18 1.40 6.79 2.16
N VAL A 19 0.96 5.79 1.39
CA VAL A 19 -0.33 5.85 0.67
C VAL A 19 -1.48 6.04 1.65
N LEU A 20 -1.54 5.25 2.73
CA LEU A 20 -2.57 5.39 3.75
C LEU A 20 -2.55 6.77 4.40
N ALA A 21 -1.36 7.26 4.77
CA ALA A 21 -1.21 8.57 5.39
C ALA A 21 -1.69 9.71 4.47
N ILE A 22 -1.31 9.67 3.18
CA ILE A 22 -1.71 10.67 2.18
C ILE A 22 -3.22 10.64 1.94
N LEU A 23 -3.83 9.45 1.88
CA LEU A 23 -5.28 9.33 1.69
C LEU A 23 -6.06 9.89 2.87
N VAL A 24 -5.65 9.58 4.10
CA VAL A 24 -6.28 10.11 5.31
C VAL A 24 -6.10 11.63 5.40
N ALA A 25 -4.87 12.14 5.18
CA ALA A 25 -4.61 13.58 5.17
C ALA A 25 -5.39 14.30 4.06
N GLY A 26 -5.51 13.67 2.88
CA GLY A 26 -6.31 14.15 1.77
C GLY A 26 -7.80 14.24 2.13
N ALA A 27 -8.35 13.22 2.78
CA ALA A 27 -9.74 13.21 3.22
C ALA A 27 -10.01 14.31 4.24
N VAL A 28 -9.15 14.44 5.25
CA VAL A 28 -9.27 15.50 6.27
C VAL A 28 -9.20 16.90 5.65
N LYS A 29 -8.35 17.10 4.64
CA LYS A 29 -8.19 18.41 3.99
C LYS A 29 -9.34 18.77 3.04
N ASN A 30 -9.91 17.77 2.36
CA ASN A 30 -10.83 18.02 1.26
C ASN A 30 -12.29 17.79 1.63
N VAL A 31 -12.63 16.90 2.57
CA VAL A 31 -14.03 16.66 2.94
C VAL A 31 -14.58 17.90 3.64
N ASP A 32 -15.60 18.50 3.04
CA ASP A 32 -16.30 19.67 3.56
C ASP A 32 -17.78 19.57 3.17
N THR A 33 -18.65 19.35 4.14
CA THR A 33 -20.09 19.18 3.89
C THR A 33 -20.77 20.47 3.41
N ALA A 34 -20.13 21.63 3.60
CA ALA A 34 -20.59 22.91 3.06
C ALA A 34 -19.97 23.24 1.69
N GLY A 35 -19.01 22.44 1.23
CA GLY A 35 -18.34 22.60 -0.05
C GLY A 35 -19.23 22.19 -1.22
N THR A 36 -19.13 22.93 -2.32
CA THR A 36 -19.94 22.69 -3.54
C THR A 36 -19.25 21.81 -4.59
N ARG A 37 -17.99 21.43 -4.38
CA ARG A 37 -17.22 20.62 -5.35
C ARG A 37 -17.32 19.15 -4.99
N ASP A 38 -17.32 18.29 -6.01
CA ASP A 38 -17.40 16.83 -5.82
C ASP A 38 -16.29 16.29 -4.91
N ILE A 39 -15.08 16.86 -4.96
CA ILE A 39 -13.96 16.46 -4.09
C ILE A 39 -14.24 16.68 -2.60
N ASN A 40 -15.22 17.50 -2.24
CA ASN A 40 -15.66 17.70 -0.88
C ASN A 40 -16.62 16.61 -0.38
N ASN A 41 -17.15 15.79 -1.29
CA ASN A 41 -18.12 14.75 -0.96
C ASN A 41 -17.47 13.60 -0.17
N PRO A 42 -17.94 13.31 1.06
CA PRO A 42 -17.37 12.25 1.90
C PRO A 42 -17.52 10.85 1.28
N VAL A 43 -18.58 10.61 0.50
CA VAL A 43 -18.83 9.30 -0.14
C VAL A 43 -17.69 8.93 -1.10
N ILE A 44 -17.19 9.90 -1.86
CA ILE A 44 -16.08 9.68 -2.81
C ILE A 44 -14.81 9.28 -2.05
N TRP A 45 -14.49 9.99 -0.97
CA TRP A 45 -13.31 9.68 -0.13
C TRP A 45 -13.40 8.31 0.53
N VAL A 46 -14.58 7.93 1.03
CA VAL A 46 -14.79 6.60 1.63
C VAL A 46 -14.54 5.50 0.61
N ILE A 47 -15.03 5.64 -0.63
CA ILE A 47 -14.81 4.65 -1.70
C ILE A 47 -13.31 4.54 -2.03
N ILE A 48 -12.61 5.66 -2.18
CA ILE A 48 -11.17 5.67 -2.47
C ILE A 48 -10.40 4.97 -1.33
N ILE A 49 -10.63 5.36 -0.08
CA ILE A 49 -9.95 4.77 1.08
C ILE A 49 -10.25 3.27 1.16
N ALA A 50 -11.50 2.85 0.95
CA ALA A 50 -11.90 1.45 1.00
C ALA A 50 -11.17 0.58 -0.04
N ILE A 51 -10.91 1.10 -1.25
CA ILE A 51 -10.19 0.37 -2.30
C ILE A 51 -8.68 0.37 -2.05
N PHE A 52 -8.10 1.51 -1.67
CA PHE A 52 -6.65 1.63 -1.51
C PHE A 52 -6.11 1.04 -0.20
N THR A 53 -6.94 0.89 0.83
CA THR A 53 -6.54 0.28 2.09
C THR A 53 -6.06 -1.17 1.94
N PRO A 54 -6.85 -2.10 1.36
CA PRO A 54 -6.40 -3.48 1.18
C PRO A 54 -5.18 -3.59 0.24
N ILE A 55 -5.07 -2.71 -0.76
CA ILE A 55 -3.88 -2.64 -1.64
C ILE A 55 -2.64 -2.27 -0.82
N SER A 56 -2.74 -1.23 0.02
CA SER A 56 -1.63 -0.77 0.86
C SER A 56 -1.22 -1.82 1.89
N ILE A 57 -2.19 -2.52 2.48
CA ILE A 57 -1.93 -3.67 3.36
C ILE A 57 -1.19 -4.78 2.61
N GLY A 58 -1.60 -5.10 1.38
CA GLY A 58 -0.91 -6.05 0.52
C GLY A 58 0.56 -5.68 0.27
N LEU A 59 0.84 -4.40 0.01
CA LEU A 59 2.22 -3.89 -0.15
C LEU A 59 3.05 -4.03 1.12
N ILE A 60 2.46 -3.75 2.28
CA ILE A 60 3.14 -3.91 3.57
C ILE A 60 3.45 -5.38 3.84
N ILE A 61 2.51 -6.29 3.62
CA ILE A 61 2.70 -7.74 3.79
C ILE A 61 3.78 -8.24 2.82
N PHE A 62 3.72 -7.84 1.56
CA PHE A 62 4.73 -8.18 0.56
C PHE A 62 6.12 -7.71 0.98
N GLY A 63 6.24 -6.44 1.40
CA GLY A 63 7.52 -5.91 1.84
C GLY A 63 8.04 -6.60 3.10
N PHE A 64 7.16 -6.97 4.03
CA PHE A 64 7.51 -7.73 5.23
C PHE A 64 8.12 -9.10 4.89
N TYR A 65 7.48 -9.86 4.00
CA TYR A 65 8.01 -11.16 3.57
C TYR A 65 9.32 -11.03 2.78
N ALA A 66 9.51 -9.94 2.04
CA ALA A 66 10.78 -9.64 1.39
C ALA A 66 11.91 -9.32 2.36
N ILE A 67 11.63 -8.66 3.49
CA ILE A 67 12.64 -8.42 4.53
C ILE A 67 12.99 -9.72 5.28
N LYS A 68 12.02 -10.62 5.45
CA LYS A 68 12.19 -11.93 6.09
C LYS A 68 12.98 -12.92 5.24
N GLY A 69 13.14 -12.64 3.93
CA GLY A 69 13.90 -13.49 3.02
C GLY A 69 13.09 -14.63 2.40
N GLU A 70 11.76 -14.64 2.55
CA GLU A 70 10.89 -15.68 1.98
C GLU A 70 10.95 -15.69 0.44
N TYR A 71 11.33 -14.56 -0.19
CA TYR A 71 11.53 -14.46 -1.63
C TYR A 71 12.98 -14.71 -2.08
N ASP A 72 13.89 -15.15 -1.22
CA ASP A 72 15.31 -15.31 -1.59
C ASP A 72 15.49 -16.42 -2.63
N ARG A 73 14.79 -17.55 -2.46
CA ARG A 73 14.79 -18.68 -3.39
C ARG A 73 13.38 -18.91 -3.91
N LEU A 74 13.15 -18.54 -5.17
CA LEU A 74 11.91 -18.84 -5.87
C LEU A 74 12.14 -20.07 -6.75
N PRO A 75 11.19 -21.02 -6.81
CA PRO A 75 11.29 -22.16 -7.72
C PRO A 75 11.40 -21.65 -9.15
N THR A 76 12.34 -22.21 -9.91
CA THR A 76 12.65 -21.77 -11.27
C THR A 76 11.96 -22.62 -12.34
N ASN A 77 11.42 -23.77 -11.94
CA ASN A 77 10.60 -24.64 -12.76
C ASN A 77 9.48 -25.26 -11.91
N SER A 78 8.43 -25.77 -12.56
CA SER A 78 7.27 -26.35 -11.88
C SER A 78 7.55 -27.71 -11.21
N ALA A 79 8.70 -28.33 -11.46
CA ALA A 79 9.11 -29.58 -10.81
C ALA A 79 9.80 -29.35 -9.46
N GLU A 80 10.09 -28.08 -9.10
CA GLU A 80 10.66 -27.67 -7.81
C GLU A 80 9.58 -27.31 -6.75
N ILE A 81 8.29 -27.46 -7.10
CA ILE A 81 7.12 -27.11 -6.26
C ILE A 81 6.46 -28.40 -5.74
#